data_AF-A0A7W0HP73-F1
#
_entry.id   AF-A0A7W0HP73-F1
#
_cell.length_a   1.000
_cell.length_b   1.000
_cell.length_c   1.000
_cell.angle_alpha   90.00
_cell.angle_beta   90.00
_cell.angle_gamma   90.00
#
_symmetry.space_group_name_H-M   'P 1'
#
loop_
_entity.id
_entity.type
_entity.pdbx_description
1 polymer ?
#
loop_
_entity_poly.entity_id
_entity_poly.type
_entity_poly.pdbx_seq_one_letter_code
_entity_poly.pdbx_strand_id
1 'polypeptide(L)' 'MLRERIAELVSQASGGELEAAEVLAADCPLPALGVTSLVYIRLLDAIELEYGVDLDAEAGWLDTLDGLVASLEAAGR' A
#
# COMPACT_ATOMS: atom_id res chain seq x y z
N MET A 1 11.92 3.50 6.96
CA MET A 1 10.95 4.62 6.93
C MET A 1 9.58 4.07 6.57
N LEU A 2 8.48 4.72 6.96
CA LEU A 2 7.11 4.20 6.73
C LEU A 2 6.88 3.81 5.26
N ARG A 3 7.38 4.62 4.32
CA ARG A 3 7.35 4.34 2.88
C ARG A 3 7.95 2.99 2.48
N GLU A 4 9.14 2.65 2.97
CA GLU A 4 9.81 1.38 2.69
C GLU A 4 8.98 0.21 3.21
N ARG A 5 8.40 0.38 4.41
CA ARG A 5 7.60 -0.66 5.02
C ARG A 5 6.30 -0.90 4.25
N ILE A 6 5.64 0.17 3.80
CA ILE A 6 4.44 0.05 2.96
C ILE A 6 4.77 -0.62 1.63
N ALA A 7 5.92 -0.32 1.01
CA ALA A 7 6.33 -1.00 -0.21
C ALA A 7 6.56 -2.51 -0.01
N GLU A 8 7.13 -2.91 1.14
CA GLU A 8 7.23 -4.33 1.51
C GLU A 8 5.86 -4.99 1.69
N LEU A 9 4.89 -4.28 2.28
CA LEU A 9 3.52 -4.78 2.45
C LEU A 9 2.80 -4.92 1.11
N VAL A 10 2.99 -3.98 0.17
CA VAL A 10 2.49 -4.08 -1.21
C VAL A 10 3.07 -5.32 -1.90
N SER A 11 4.38 -5.52 -1.77
CA SER A 11 5.06 -6.70 -2.32
C SER A 11 4.48 -8.01 -1.76
N GLN A 12 4.30 -8.08 -0.43
CA GLN A 12 3.69 -9.24 0.22
C GLN A 12 2.24 -9.47 -0.20
N ALA A 13 1.43 -8.41 -0.28
CA ALA A 13 0.03 -8.48 -0.69
C ALA A 13 -0.10 -8.94 -2.16
N SER A 14 0.85 -8.56 -3.01
CA SER A 14 0.96 -9.02 -4.40
C SER A 14 1.43 -10.48 -4.53
N GLY A 15 1.78 -11.14 -3.43
CA GLY A 15 2.34 -12.49 -3.47
C GLY A 15 3.75 -12.55 -4.07
N GLY A 16 4.47 -11.42 -4.07
CA GLY A 16 5.81 -11.29 -4.66
C GLY A 16 5.83 -11.02 -6.16
N GLU A 17 4.68 -10.72 -6.77
CA GLU A 17 4.63 -10.29 -8.18
C GLU A 17 5.22 -8.89 -8.39
N LEU A 18 5.17 -8.04 -7.35
CA LEU A 18 5.82 -6.74 -7.32
C LEU A 18 6.95 -6.75 -6.30
N GLU A 19 8.15 -6.31 -6.69
CA GLU A 19 9.22 -6.11 -5.73
C GLU A 19 9.05 -4.78 -4.98
N ALA A 20 9.40 -4.76 -3.69
CA ALA A 20 9.34 -3.53 -2.89
C ALA A 20 10.18 -2.39 -3.49
N ALA A 21 11.31 -2.72 -4.12
CA ALA A 21 12.15 -1.75 -4.81
C ALA A 21 11.47 -1.13 -6.04
N GLU A 22 10.71 -1.92 -6.81
CA GLU A 22 9.93 -1.43 -7.95
C GLU A 22 8.80 -0.52 -7.49
N VAL A 23 8.12 -0.91 -6.40
CA VAL A 23 7.05 -0.10 -5.79
C VAL A 23 7.61 1.22 -5.25
N LEU A 24 8.81 1.21 -4.67
CA LEU A 24 9.50 2.42 -4.19
C LEU A 24 9.94 3.35 -5.33
N ALA A 25 10.40 2.77 -6.44
CA ALA A 25 10.85 3.51 -7.62
C ALA A 25 9.70 3.94 -8.54
N ALA A 26 8.49 3.46 -8.29
CA ALA A 26 7.32 3.78 -9.10
C ALA A 26 6.87 5.23 -8.89
N ASP A 27 6.75 5.96 -10.01
CA ASP A 27 6.15 7.30 -10.10
C ASP A 27 4.72 7.23 -10.68
N CYS A 28 4.15 6.03 -10.75
CA CYS A 28 2.83 5.78 -11.29
C CYS A 28 1.88 5.25 -10.22
N PRO A 29 0.56 5.26 -10.49
CA PRO A 29 -0.40 4.72 -9.56
C PRO A 29 -0.21 3.24 -9.28
N LEU A 30 -0.50 2.83 -8.05
CA LEU A 30 -0.44 1.42 -7.64
C LEU A 30 -1.24 0.50 -8.59
N PRO A 31 -2.44 0.86 -9.07
CA PRO A 31 -3.15 0.06 -10.08
C PRO A 31 -2.39 -0.08 -11.40
N ALA A 32 -1.58 0.92 -11.78
CA ALA A 32 -0.76 0.88 -13.00
C ALA A 32 0.45 -0.06 -12.85
N LEU A 33 0.88 -0.35 -11.62
CA LEU A 33 1.88 -1.39 -11.31
C LEU A 33 1.28 -2.80 -11.32
N GLY A 34 -0.04 -2.94 -11.46
CA GLY A 34 -0.70 -4.24 -11.39
C GLY A 34 -1.26 -4.58 -10.00
N VAL A 35 -1.36 -3.60 -9.10
CA VAL A 35 -2.15 -3.76 -7.86
C VAL A 35 -3.62 -3.87 -8.23
N THR A 36 -4.10 -5.11 -8.25
CA THR A 36 -5.51 -5.42 -8.51
C THR A 36 -6.36 -5.23 -7.25
N SER A 37 -7.69 -5.25 -7.38
CA SER A 37 -8.60 -5.20 -6.22
C SER A 37 -8.35 -6.30 -5.19
N LEU A 38 -7.85 -7.48 -5.60
CA LEU A 38 -7.50 -8.55 -4.66
C LEU A 38 -6.23 -8.22 -3.86
N VAL A 39 -5.20 -7.72 -4.55
CA VAL A 39 -3.96 -7.26 -3.90
C VAL A 39 -4.28 -6.11 -2.94
N TYR A 40 -5.21 -5.24 -3.32
CA TYR A 40 -5.68 -4.15 -2.48
C TYR A 40 -6.32 -4.63 -1.17
N ILE A 41 -7.28 -5.56 -1.23
CA ILE A 41 -7.93 -6.10 -0.03
C ILE A 41 -6.88 -6.73 0.90
N ARG A 42 -5.94 -7.51 0.34
CA ARG A 42 -4.85 -8.12 1.12
C ARG A 42 -3.90 -7.09 1.73
N LEU A 43 -3.64 -6.00 1.02
CA LEU A 43 -2.80 -4.91 1.51
C LEU A 43 -3.47 -4.19 2.68
N LEU A 44 -4.77 -3.89 2.56
CA LEU A 44 -5.55 -3.31 3.65
C LEU A 44 -5.48 -4.23 4.87
N ASP A 45 -5.86 -5.50 4.75
CA ASP A 45 -5.78 -6.47 5.85
C ASP A 45 -4.39 -6.50 6.52
N ALA A 46 -3.32 -6.44 5.73
CA ALA A 46 -1.95 -6.45 6.24
C ALA A 46 -1.59 -5.17 7.00
N ILE A 47 -2.02 -4.00 6.51
CA ILE A 47 -1.81 -2.71 7.17
C ILE A 47 -2.66 -2.60 8.44
N GLU A 48 -3.93 -3.03 8.38
CA GLU A 48 -4.82 -3.06 9.54
C GLU A 48 -4.26 -3.95 10.64
N LEU A 49 -3.74 -5.13 10.29
CA LEU A 49 -3.10 -6.04 11.23
C LEU A 49 -1.80 -5.46 11.82
N GLU A 50 -0.96 -4.82 10.99
CA GLU A 50 0.34 -4.32 11.42
C GLU A 50 0.24 -3.04 12.25
N TYR A 51 -0.64 -2.11 11.86
CA TYR A 51 -0.75 -0.78 12.47
C TYR A 51 -1.99 -0.65 13.36
N GLY A 52 -2.91 -1.62 13.38
CA GLY A 52 -4.15 -1.54 14.16
C GLY A 52 -5.01 -0.36 13.75
N VAL A 53 -5.06 -0.08 12.44
CA VAL A 53 -5.92 0.94 11.81
C VAL A 53 -7.07 0.24 11.10
N ASP A 54 -8.14 0.97 10.80
CA ASP A 54 -9.27 0.50 9.99
C ASP A 54 -9.26 1.39 8.74
N LEU A 55 -9.01 0.79 7.57
CA LEU A 55 -8.84 1.52 6.32
C LEU A 55 -10.01 1.20 5.39
N ASP A 56 -10.79 2.23 5.07
CA ASP A 56 -11.95 2.06 4.22
C ASP A 56 -11.53 1.85 2.75
N ALA A 57 -11.87 0.69 2.20
CA ALA A 57 -11.64 0.35 0.81
C ALA A 57 -12.23 1.38 -0.19
N GLU A 58 -13.29 2.10 0.18
CA GLU A 58 -13.98 3.09 -0.67
C GLU A 58 -13.26 4.43 -0.79
N ALA A 59 -12.30 4.75 0.10
CA ALA A 59 -11.71 6.10 0.16
C ALA A 59 -10.60 6.38 -0.89
N GLY A 60 -10.37 5.50 -1.86
CA GLY A 60 -9.65 5.85 -3.09
C GLY A 60 -8.14 6.13 -2.95
N TRP A 61 -7.52 5.77 -1.83
CA TRP A 61 -6.12 5.93 -1.44
C TRP A 61 -5.06 5.37 -2.42
N LEU A 62 -5.50 4.77 -3.53
CA LEU A 62 -4.70 4.08 -4.55
C LEU A 62 -4.17 5.03 -5.64
N ASP A 63 -4.01 6.31 -5.37
CA ASP A 63 -3.37 7.21 -6.34
C ASP A 63 -1.87 6.92 -6.44
N THR A 64 -1.15 6.82 -5.33
CA THR A 64 0.30 6.57 -5.30
C THR A 64 0.72 5.97 -3.94
N LEU A 65 1.90 5.35 -3.90
CA LEU A 65 2.54 4.93 -2.64
C LEU A 65 2.65 6.11 -1.65
N ASP A 66 2.96 7.30 -2.16
CA ASP A 66 3.04 8.53 -1.38
C ASP A 66 1.71 8.92 -0.73
N GLY A 67 0.60 8.82 -1.47
CA GLY A 67 -0.73 9.10 -0.93
C GLY A 67 -1.10 8.15 0.22
N LEU A 68 -0.75 6.86 0.08
CA LEU A 68 -0.99 5.86 1.12
C LEU A 68 -0.16 6.14 2.38
N VAL A 69 1.12 6.48 2.22
CA VAL A 69 2.00 6.85 3.34
C VAL A 69 1.50 8.10 4.05
N ALA A 70 1.20 9.16 3.30
CA ALA A 70 0.70 10.42 3.87
C ALA A 70 -0.61 10.23 4.65
N SER A 71 -1.46 9.32 4.18
CA SER A 71 -2.71 8.96 4.85
C SER A 71 -2.50 8.27 6.19
N LEU A 72 -1.52 7.36 6.26
CA LEU A 72 -1.15 6.69 7.51
C LEU A 72 -0.48 7.64 8.50
N GLU A 73 0.38 8.54 8.01
CA GLU A 73 0.96 9.60 8.84
C GLU A 73 -0.12 10.54 9.39
N ALA A 74 -1.11 10.89 8.56
CA ALA A 74 -2.25 11.71 8.98
C ALA A 74 -3.16 10.99 10.00
N ALA A 75 -3.23 9.66 9.95
CA ALA A 75 -3.89 8.83 10.96
C ALA A 75 -3.10 8.72 12.30
N GLY A 76 -1.92 9.34 12.39
CA GLY A 76 -1.10 9.38 13.60
C GLY A 76 -0.28 8.11 13.83
N ARG A 77 0.14 7.44 12.74
CA ARG A 77 1.00 6.26 12.75
C ARG A 77 2.34 6.54 12.08
#